data_AF-J1LRW8-F1
#
_entry.id   AF-J1LRW8-F1
#
_cell.length_a   1.000
_cell.length_b   1.000
_cell.length_c   1.000
_cell.angle_alpha   90.00
_cell.angle_beta   90.00
_cell.angle_gamma   90.00
#
_symmetry.space_group_name_H-M   'P 1'
#
loop_
_entity.id
_entity.type
_entity.pdbx_description
1 polymer ?
#
loop_
_entity_poly.entity_id
_entity_poly.type
_entity_poly.pdbx_seq_one_letter_code
_entity_poly.pdbx_strand_id
1 'polypeptide(L)'
;MAWEHEVSGGTYGAPCVRHALARAGVDVGVCAVAASMRRQGLTGLNTHPRPARRGRRGPVAHEDHCARQWDQGALDRVWITDFTYLRCAQGWVYLCAVRDAHSRRVLGYAMGEQHNTRSGHHRARHGRHHPWQLPHWDRAPR
;
A
#
# COMPACT_ATOMS: atom_id res chain seq x y z
N MET A 1 -36.27 13.90 -1.32
CA MET A 1 -35.52 12.72 -0.82
C MET A 1 -36.05 11.45 -1.46
N ALA A 2 -37.25 10.99 -1.08
CA ALA A 2 -37.87 9.78 -1.65
C ALA A 2 -38.09 9.89 -3.16
N TRP A 3 -38.59 11.04 -3.64
CA TRP A 3 -38.83 11.26 -5.08
C TRP A 3 -37.55 11.18 -5.93
N GLU A 4 -36.44 11.75 -5.50
CA GLU A 4 -35.13 11.66 -6.20
C GLU A 4 -34.57 10.22 -6.21
N HIS A 5 -34.81 9.48 -5.14
CA HIS A 5 -34.38 8.08 -5.03
C HIS A 5 -35.23 7.17 -5.95
N GLU A 6 -36.53 7.40 -5.99
CA GLU A 6 -37.49 6.69 -6.84
C GLU A 6 -37.28 6.98 -8.34
N VAL A 7 -37.06 8.26 -8.70
CA VAL A 7 -36.69 8.66 -10.08
C VAL A 7 -35.38 8.01 -10.53
N SER A 8 -34.46 7.73 -9.60
CA SER A 8 -33.21 7.02 -9.89
C SER A 8 -33.35 5.48 -9.95
N GLY A 9 -34.57 4.95 -9.80
CA GLY A 9 -34.81 3.50 -9.73
C GLY A 9 -34.16 2.83 -8.51
N GLY A 10 -33.97 3.58 -7.42
CA GLY A 10 -33.30 3.08 -6.20
C GLY A 10 -31.76 3.06 -6.28
N THR A 11 -31.17 3.63 -7.33
CA THR A 11 -29.72 3.60 -7.54
C THR A 11 -28.98 4.61 -6.65
N TYR A 12 -29.55 5.79 -6.44
CA TYR A 12 -28.83 6.89 -5.82
C TYR A 12 -28.60 6.69 -4.32
N GLY A 13 -27.33 6.72 -3.91
CA GLY A 13 -26.92 6.87 -2.52
C GLY A 13 -26.97 8.33 -2.05
N ALA A 14 -26.67 8.54 -0.77
CA ALA A 14 -26.69 9.86 -0.13
C ALA A 14 -25.89 10.95 -0.89
N PRO A 15 -24.69 10.69 -1.45
CA PRO A 15 -23.96 11.68 -2.23
C PRO A 15 -24.69 12.11 -3.52
N CYS A 16 -25.28 11.14 -4.24
CA CYS A 16 -26.00 11.40 -5.49
C CYS A 16 -27.30 12.17 -5.24
N VAL A 17 -28.05 11.80 -4.19
CA VAL A 17 -29.26 12.51 -3.78
C VAL A 17 -28.93 13.95 -3.34
N ARG A 18 -27.83 14.16 -2.61
CA ARG A 18 -27.34 15.52 -2.29
C ARG A 18 -27.03 16.33 -3.54
N HIS A 19 -26.41 15.73 -4.54
CA HIS A 19 -26.11 16.42 -5.80
C HIS A 19 -27.39 16.77 -6.58
N ALA A 20 -28.37 15.87 -6.61
CA ALA A 20 -29.66 16.12 -7.23
C ALA A 20 -30.41 17.28 -6.56
N LEU A 21 -30.45 17.29 -5.22
CA LEU A 21 -31.05 18.37 -4.43
C LEU A 21 -30.34 19.71 -4.62
N ALA A 22 -29.01 19.70 -4.73
CA ALA A 22 -28.25 20.92 -5.01
C ALA A 22 -28.60 21.51 -6.39
N ARG A 23 -28.81 20.67 -7.42
CA ARG A 23 -29.30 21.12 -8.74
C ARG A 23 -30.73 21.66 -8.68
N ALA A 24 -31.53 21.15 -7.75
CA ALA A 24 -32.89 21.66 -7.46
C ALA A 24 -32.90 22.90 -6.54
N GLY A 25 -31.74 23.45 -6.17
CA GLY A 25 -31.63 24.65 -5.33
C GLY A 25 -31.78 24.41 -3.82
N VAL A 26 -31.75 23.15 -3.38
CA VAL A 26 -31.85 22.78 -1.96
C VAL A 26 -30.47 22.50 -1.38
N ASP A 27 -30.03 23.34 -0.45
CA ASP A 27 -28.76 23.16 0.26
C ASP A 27 -28.93 22.24 1.48
N VAL A 28 -28.37 21.04 1.39
CA VAL A 28 -28.39 20.04 2.46
C VAL A 28 -27.08 19.26 2.52
N GLY A 29 -26.60 19.02 3.74
CA GLY A 29 -25.42 18.20 3.98
C GLY A 29 -25.67 16.71 3.67
N VAL A 30 -24.63 16.02 3.18
CA VAL A 30 -24.68 14.57 2.88
C VAL A 30 -25.07 13.74 4.11
N CYS A 31 -24.68 14.16 5.32
CA CYS A 31 -25.08 13.49 6.57
C CYS A 31 -26.58 13.60 6.85
N ALA A 32 -27.19 14.77 6.59
CA ALA A 32 -28.62 14.98 6.76
C ALA A 32 -29.41 14.16 5.74
N VAL A 33 -28.94 14.14 4.49
CA VAL A 33 -29.46 13.28 3.43
C VAL A 33 -29.37 11.79 3.83
N ALA A 34 -28.22 11.33 4.29
CA ALA A 34 -28.01 9.95 4.73
C ALA A 34 -28.88 9.58 5.95
N ALA A 35 -29.07 10.50 6.89
CA ALA A 35 -29.95 10.29 8.04
C ALA A 35 -31.43 10.20 7.61
N SER A 36 -31.85 11.05 6.66
CA SER A 36 -33.19 11.00 6.10
C SER A 36 -33.45 9.71 5.31
N MET A 37 -32.49 9.28 4.48
CA MET A 37 -32.55 8.01 3.76
C MET A 37 -32.66 6.84 4.73
N ARG A 38 -31.87 6.81 5.81
CA ARG A 38 -31.95 5.79 6.87
C ARG A 38 -33.32 5.76 7.56
N ARG A 39 -33.89 6.92 7.92
CA ARG A 39 -35.25 6.99 8.51
C ARG A 39 -36.33 6.45 7.57
N GLN A 40 -36.12 6.56 6.26
CA GLN A 40 -37.05 6.13 5.21
C GLN A 40 -36.75 4.71 4.69
N GLY A 41 -35.75 4.02 5.24
CA GLY A 41 -35.35 2.69 4.77
C GLY A 41 -34.72 2.68 3.37
N LEU A 42 -34.32 3.84 2.83
CA LEU A 42 -33.75 3.98 1.50
C LEU A 42 -32.26 3.69 1.52
N THR A 43 -31.82 2.81 0.63
CA THR A 43 -30.41 2.50 0.38
C THR A 43 -30.10 2.73 -1.09
N GLY A 44 -28.90 3.24 -1.38
CA GLY A 44 -28.43 3.36 -2.76
C GLY A 44 -27.83 2.04 -3.23
N LEU A 45 -28.01 1.71 -4.50
CA LEU A 45 -27.32 0.60 -5.14
C LEU A 45 -25.83 0.92 -5.27
N ASN A 46 -24.98 0.02 -4.74
CA ASN A 46 -23.55 0.07 -5.01
C ASN A 46 -23.19 -1.00 -6.04
N THR A 47 -22.98 -0.59 -7.29
CA THR A 47 -22.58 -1.49 -8.40
C THR A 47 -21.15 -2.01 -8.24
N HIS A 48 -20.34 -1.37 -7.40
CA HIS A 48 -18.97 -1.78 -7.07
C HIS A 48 -18.84 -1.96 -5.55
N PRO A 49 -19.51 -2.97 -4.96
CA PRO A 49 -19.29 -3.28 -3.56
C PRO A 49 -17.81 -3.58 -3.39
N ARG A 50 -17.15 -2.91 -2.43
CA ARG A 50 -15.82 -3.37 -2.01
C ARG A 50 -15.99 -4.83 -1.59
N PRO A 51 -15.11 -5.73 -2.05
CA PRO A 51 -15.14 -7.09 -1.54
C PRO A 51 -15.13 -6.99 -0.02
N ALA A 52 -16.11 -7.62 0.63
CA ALA A 52 -16.00 -7.84 2.07
C ALA A 52 -14.60 -8.41 2.30
N ARG A 53 -13.90 -7.98 3.36
CA ARG A 53 -12.65 -8.62 3.79
C ARG A 53 -12.96 -10.06 4.24
N ARG A 54 -13.33 -10.93 3.30
CA ARG A 54 -13.47 -12.36 3.46
C ARG A 54 -12.11 -12.94 3.17
N GLY A 55 -11.48 -13.43 4.23
CA GLY A 55 -10.23 -14.15 4.15
C GLY A 55 -9.37 -13.84 5.36
N ARG A 56 -9.30 -14.80 6.30
CA ARG A 56 -8.03 -15.02 6.99
C ARG A 56 -6.97 -15.07 5.90
N ARG A 57 -5.91 -14.27 6.06
CA ARG A 57 -4.74 -14.30 5.18
C ARG A 57 -4.40 -15.78 4.97
N GLY A 58 -4.39 -16.24 3.72
CA GLY A 58 -4.07 -17.64 3.41
C GLY A 58 -2.74 -18.04 4.04
N PRO A 59 -2.46 -19.34 4.22
CA PRO A 59 -1.19 -19.80 4.77
C PRO A 59 -0.05 -19.14 4.01
N VAL A 60 0.81 -18.43 4.74
CA VAL A 60 1.97 -17.77 4.17
C VAL A 60 2.88 -18.89 3.66
N ALA A 61 3.28 -18.82 2.38
CA ALA A 61 4.03 -19.90 1.73
C ALA A 61 5.46 -20.07 2.28
N HIS A 62 5.92 -19.14 3.11
CA HIS A 62 7.24 -19.13 3.74
C HIS A 62 7.12 -19.08 5.26
N GLU A 63 8.06 -19.73 5.92
CA GLU A 63 8.21 -19.67 7.37
C GLU A 63 8.64 -18.25 7.79
N ASP A 64 8.00 -17.70 8.81
CA ASP A 64 8.38 -16.42 9.41
C ASP A 64 9.43 -16.67 10.49
N HIS A 65 10.70 -16.73 10.08
CA HIS A 65 11.82 -16.95 11.00
C HIS A 65 11.96 -15.87 12.08
N CYS A 66 11.37 -14.70 11.88
CA CYS A 66 11.41 -13.61 12.85
C CYS A 66 10.16 -13.55 13.74
N ALA A 67 9.14 -14.37 13.49
CA ALA A 67 7.84 -14.31 14.17
C ALA A 67 7.25 -12.88 14.26
N ARG A 68 7.45 -12.07 13.21
CA ARG A 68 7.15 -10.61 13.17
C ARG A 68 7.84 -9.75 14.23
N GLN A 69 8.87 -10.25 14.88
CA GLN A 69 9.73 -9.54 15.82
C GLN A 69 11.05 -9.20 15.13
N TRP A 70 11.15 -7.95 14.68
CA TRP A 70 12.30 -7.50 13.89
C TRP A 70 13.49 -7.12 14.76
N ASP A 71 13.26 -6.49 15.91
CA ASP A 71 14.32 -6.18 16.86
C ASP A 71 14.49 -7.33 17.86
N GLN A 72 15.64 -7.98 17.81
CA GLN A 72 16.03 -9.10 18.67
C GLN A 72 17.00 -8.67 19.80
N GLY A 73 17.14 -7.37 20.04
CA GLY A 73 17.97 -6.82 21.11
C GLY A 73 19.48 -6.92 20.88
N ALA A 74 19.91 -7.26 19.66
CA ALA A 74 21.31 -7.36 19.28
C ALA A 74 21.53 -7.05 17.80
N LEU A 75 22.72 -6.53 17.49
CA LEU A 75 23.20 -6.30 16.13
C LEU A 75 23.26 -7.60 15.33
N ASP A 76 23.04 -7.49 14.02
CA ASP A 76 23.26 -8.55 13.03
C ASP A 76 22.44 -9.84 13.26
N ARG A 77 21.29 -9.70 13.96
CA ARG A 77 20.33 -10.79 14.16
C ARG A 77 19.25 -10.84 13.10
N VAL A 78 18.79 -9.67 12.66
CA VAL A 78 17.73 -9.53 11.66
C VAL A 78 18.10 -8.37 10.75
N TRP A 79 18.13 -8.64 9.45
CA TRP A 79 18.33 -7.63 8.43
C TRP A 79 17.03 -7.39 7.67
N ILE A 80 16.73 -6.13 7.42
CA ILE A 80 15.54 -5.71 6.68
C ILE A 80 15.99 -5.08 5.39
N THR A 81 15.38 -5.49 4.28
CA THR A 81 15.57 -4.87 2.98
C THR A 81 14.36 -4.01 2.64
N ASP A 82 14.60 -2.77 2.21
CA ASP A 82 13.57 -1.91 1.61
C ASP A 82 13.85 -1.69 0.12
N PHE A 83 12.76 -1.66 -0.66
CA PHE A 83 12.77 -1.31 -2.07
C PHE A 83 12.00 -0.02 -2.27
N THR A 84 12.73 1.01 -2.70
CA THR A 84 12.21 2.37 -2.85
C THR A 84 12.33 2.81 -4.31
N TYR A 85 11.24 3.33 -4.86
CA TYR A 85 11.17 3.87 -6.22
C TYR A 85 11.39 5.37 -6.16
N LEU A 86 12.51 5.83 -6.71
CA LEU A 86 12.90 7.24 -6.72
C LEU A 86 12.60 7.84 -8.09
N ARG A 87 11.89 8.97 -8.10
CA ARG A 87 11.65 9.74 -9.31
C ARG A 87 12.80 10.74 -9.52
N CYS A 88 13.50 10.61 -10.63
CA CYS A 88 14.56 11.52 -11.06
C CYS A 88 14.12 12.29 -12.32
N ALA A 89 14.83 13.37 -12.65
CA ALA A 89 14.57 14.13 -13.86
C ALA A 89 14.76 13.31 -15.15
N GLN A 90 15.65 12.30 -15.12
CA GLN A 90 15.95 11.43 -16.25
C GLN A 90 15.11 10.15 -16.29
N GLY A 91 14.26 9.89 -15.29
CA GLY A 91 13.45 8.67 -15.23
C GLY A 91 13.27 8.12 -13.82
N TRP A 92 12.98 6.81 -13.74
CA TRP A 92 12.83 6.09 -12.47
C TRP A 92 14.13 5.40 -12.08
N VAL A 93 14.49 5.50 -10.80
CA VAL A 93 15.60 4.77 -10.19
C VAL A 93 15.05 3.89 -9.09
N TYR A 94 15.53 2.65 -9.04
CA TYR A 94 15.16 1.67 -8.02
C TYR A 94 16.30 1.60 -7.01
N LEU A 95 16.01 1.91 -5.75
CA LEU A 95 16.91 1.78 -4.61
C LEU A 95 16.52 0.55 -3.80
N CYS A 96 17.50 -0.30 -3.53
CA CYS A 96 17.40 -1.41 -2.58
C CYS A 96 18.38 -1.13 -1.45
N ALA A 97 17.91 -0.97 -0.22
CA ALA A 97 18.76 -0.75 0.95
C ALA A 97 18.57 -1.88 1.96
N VAL A 98 19.67 -2.34 2.55
CA VAL A 98 19.69 -3.34 3.62
C VAL A 98 20.06 -2.62 4.92
N ARG A 99 19.26 -2.81 5.96
CA ARG A 99 19.51 -2.23 7.29
C ARG A 99 19.47 -3.30 8.38
N ASP A 100 20.25 -3.08 9.42
CA ASP A 100 20.15 -3.83 10.66
C ASP A 100 18.86 -3.44 11.40
N ALA A 101 18.09 -4.42 11.85
CA ALA A 101 16.78 -4.18 12.46
C ALA A 101 16.89 -3.57 13.86
N HIS A 102 17.95 -3.90 14.61
CA HIS A 102 18.21 -3.41 15.96
C HIS A 102 18.72 -1.97 15.95
N SER A 103 19.87 -1.72 15.31
CA SER A 103 20.54 -0.41 15.30
C SER A 103 20.02 0.58 14.26
N ARG A 104 19.19 0.12 13.31
CA ARG A 104 18.70 0.92 12.18
C ARG A 104 19.79 1.41 11.23
N ARG A 105 21.04 0.95 11.38
CA ARG A 105 22.17 1.31 10.52
C ARG A 105 21.99 0.68 9.14
N VAL A 106 22.24 1.47 8.10
CA VAL A 106 22.29 0.97 6.72
C VAL A 106 23.58 0.18 6.55
N LEU A 107 23.45 -1.10 6.23
CA LEU A 107 24.56 -2.04 6.01
C LEU A 107 25.06 -1.98 4.56
N GLY A 108 24.16 -1.66 3.62
CA GLY A 108 24.50 -1.50 2.20
C GLY A 108 23.29 -1.08 1.38
N TYR A 109 23.55 -0.65 0.14
CA TYR A 109 22.50 -0.33 -0.82
C TYR A 109 22.95 -0.60 -2.25
N ALA A 110 21.98 -0.81 -3.14
CA ALA A 110 22.16 -0.91 -4.58
C ALA A 110 21.14 -0.02 -5.28
N MET A 111 21.52 0.60 -6.40
CA MET A 111 20.63 1.40 -7.23
C MET A 111 20.76 1.04 -8.70
N GLY A 112 19.65 1.11 -9.43
CA GLY A 112 19.66 0.87 -10.88
C GLY A 112 18.41 1.41 -11.58
N GLU A 113 18.44 1.39 -12.90
CA GLU A 113 17.32 1.81 -13.77
C GLU A 113 16.27 0.69 -13.96
N GLN A 114 16.55 -0.51 -13.47
CA GLN A 114 15.72 -1.69 -13.64
C GLN A 114 15.51 -2.39 -12.29
N HIS A 115 14.27 -2.79 -12.00
CA HIS A 115 13.96 -3.63 -10.85
C HIS A 115 14.30 -5.09 -11.20
N ASN A 116 15.55 -5.50 -10.96
CA ASN A 116 15.94 -6.89 -11.17
C ASN A 116 16.64 -7.48 -9.93
N THR A 117 16.34 -8.73 -9.61
CA THR A 117 16.96 -9.49 -8.49
C THR A 117 18.47 -9.69 -8.70
N ARG A 118 18.94 -9.55 -9.94
CA ARG A 118 20.34 -9.68 -10.36
C ARG A 118 21.18 -8.41 -10.15
N SER A 119 20.62 -7.39 -9.50
CA SER A 119 21.23 -6.05 -9.34
C SER A 119 22.49 -6.03 -8.46
N GLY A 120 22.96 -7.18 -7.98
CA GLY A 120 24.32 -7.34 -7.45
C GLY A 120 25.44 -7.26 -8.49
N HIS A 121 25.15 -7.13 -9.80
CA HIS A 121 26.17 -7.19 -10.86
C HIS A 121 26.21 -6.03 -11.87
N HIS A 122 25.39 -4.98 -11.76
CA HIS A 122 25.50 -3.85 -12.70
C HIS A 122 26.49 -2.79 -12.22
N ARG A 123 27.59 -2.69 -12.98
CA ARG A 123 28.67 -1.69 -12.99
C ARG A 123 28.27 -0.35 -12.33
N ALA A 124 28.62 -0.20 -11.05
CA ALA A 124 28.62 1.08 -10.35
C ALA A 124 29.54 2.07 -11.08
N ARG A 125 29.01 3.23 -11.48
CA ARG A 125 29.87 4.37 -11.83
C ARG A 125 30.35 5.01 -10.53
N HIS A 126 31.65 5.25 -10.50
CA HIS A 126 32.47 5.60 -9.34
C HIS A 126 31.87 6.64 -8.37
N GLY A 127 31.82 6.24 -7.10
CA GLY A 127 31.84 7.08 -5.91
C GLY A 127 32.43 6.21 -4.81
N ARG A 128 33.59 6.61 -4.27
CA ARG A 128 34.50 5.77 -3.47
C ARG A 128 33.79 5.14 -2.26
N HIS A 129 33.62 3.81 -2.27
CA HIS A 129 33.77 2.81 -1.19
C HIS A 129 33.42 1.43 -1.79
N HIS A 130 34.18 0.39 -1.42
CA HIS A 130 34.37 -0.87 -2.16
C HIS A 130 33.12 -1.74 -2.42
N PRO A 131 33.16 -2.62 -3.44
CA PRO A 131 32.00 -3.32 -4.00
C PRO A 131 31.75 -4.64 -3.25
N TRP A 132 30.56 -4.80 -2.66
CA TRP A 132 30.09 -6.11 -2.24
C TRP A 132 29.16 -6.67 -3.30
N GLN A 133 29.54 -7.83 -3.85
CA GLN A 133 28.58 -8.78 -4.39
C GLN A 133 27.74 -9.23 -3.19
N LEU A 134 26.44 -8.93 -3.21
CA LEU A 134 25.53 -9.45 -2.20
C LEU A 134 25.59 -10.99 -2.24
N PRO A 135 25.74 -11.69 -1.10
CA PRO A 135 25.59 -13.13 -1.08
C PRO A 135 24.22 -13.50 -1.64
N HIS A 136 24.18 -14.58 -2.41
CA HIS A 136 22.94 -15.23 -2.82
C HIS A 136 22.03 -15.40 -1.59
N TRP A 137 20.84 -14.79 -1.64
CA TRP A 137 19.92 -14.59 -0.52
C TRP A 137 19.32 -15.87 0.08
N ASP A 138 19.66 -17.05 -0.45
CA ASP A 138 19.16 -18.36 -0.01
C ASP A 138 19.99 -19.05 1.10
N ARG A 139 20.88 -18.37 1.81
CA ARG A 139 21.54 -18.96 2.99
C ARG A 139 21.54 -18.02 4.19
N ALA A 140 20.46 -18.06 4.96
CA ALA A 140 20.55 -17.82 6.40
C ALA A 140 21.28 -19.02 7.04
N PRO A 141 22.18 -18.82 8.02
CA PRO A 141 22.71 -19.92 8.81
C PRO A 141 21.58 -20.50 9.68
N ARG A 142 21.63 -21.83 9.89
CA ARG A 142 20.75 -22.57 10.81
C ARG A 142 20.97 -22.13 12.26
#